data_AF-A0A1Z8Z8K9-F1
#
_entry.id   AF-A0A1Z8Z8K9-F1
#
_cell.length_a   1.000
_cell.length_b   1.000
_cell.length_c   1.000
_cell.angle_alpha   90.00
_cell.angle_beta   90.00
_cell.angle_gamma   90.00
#
_symmetry.space_group_name_H-M   'P 1'
#
loop_
_entity.id
_entity.type
_entity.pdbx_description
1 polymer ?
#
loop_
_entity_poly.entity_id
_entity_poly.type
_entity_poly.pdbx_seq_one_letter_code
_entity_poly.pdbx_strand_id
1 'polypeptide(L)'
;MDMGKIIQKIIKLMPLVLFFMLIFVDREDKVQVFSFLFLLFTYTIILVSRILYAKKVWHKEFNDENYAKDESILKMKDLIKKFDK
;
A
#
# COMPACT_ATOMS: atom_id res chain seq x y z
N MET A 1 -14.82 15.31 12.11
CA MET A 1 -13.48 14.95 11.58
C MET A 1 -13.62 13.57 10.94
N ASP A 2 -13.27 13.43 9.66
CA ASP A 2 -13.56 12.24 8.88
C ASP A 2 -12.72 11.03 9.34
N MET A 3 -13.35 9.95 9.76
CA MET A 3 -12.70 8.83 10.47
C MET A 3 -11.61 8.17 9.61
N GLY A 4 -11.80 8.13 8.29
CA GLY A 4 -10.83 7.57 7.34
C GLY A 4 -9.52 8.37 7.24
N LYS A 5 -9.59 9.71 7.36
CA LYS A 5 -8.40 10.59 7.32
C LYS A 5 -7.53 10.41 8.56
N ILE A 6 -8.15 10.14 9.71
CA ILE A 6 -7.46 9.89 10.98
C ILE A 6 -6.64 8.61 10.88
N ILE A 7 -7.27 7.51 10.44
CA ILE A 7 -6.60 6.20 10.29
C ILE A 7 -5.43 6.31 9.31
N GLN A 8 -5.59 7.03 8.20
CA GLN A 8 -4.51 7.23 7.23
C GLN A 8 -3.33 8.01 7.83
N LYS A 9 -3.60 9.02 8.66
CA LYS A 9 -2.58 9.80 9.36
C LYS A 9 -1.83 8.96 10.39
N ILE A 10 -2.54 8.10 11.14
CA ILE A 10 -1.94 7.15 12.09
C ILE A 10 -1.02 6.17 11.37
N ILE A 11 -1.45 5.57 10.25
CA ILE A 11 -0.63 4.64 9.47
C ILE A 11 0.63 5.32 8.93
N LYS A 12 0.53 6.59 8.50
CA LYS A 12 1.71 7.37 8.05
C LYS A 12 2.67 7.71 9.19
N LEU A 13 2.19 7.88 10.42
CA LEU A 13 3.00 8.22 11.59
C LEU A 13 3.63 6.99 12.26
N MET A 14 3.00 5.82 12.14
CA MET A 14 3.46 4.56 12.73
C MET A 14 4.93 4.19 12.49
N PRO A 15 5.53 4.35 11.29
CA PRO A 15 6.94 3.99 11.10
C PRO A 15 7.89 4.85 11.94
N LEU A 16 7.51 6.11 12.21
CA LEU A 16 8.25 7.01 13.09
C LEU A 16 8.16 6.56 14.56
N VAL A 17 6.97 6.11 14.99
CA VAL A 17 6.77 5.54 16.33
C VAL A 17 7.59 4.25 16.50
N LEU A 18 7.54 3.35 15.53
CA LEU A 18 8.33 2.11 15.53
C LEU A 18 9.83 2.40 15.54
N PHE A 19 10.27 3.44 14.82
CA PHE A 19 11.67 3.86 14.82
C PHE A 19 12.13 4.34 16.20
N PHE A 20 11.33 5.15 16.89
CA PHE A 20 11.65 5.55 18.26
C PHE A 20 11.63 4.35 19.22
N MET A 21 10.63 3.48 19.15
CA MET A 21 10.60 2.25 19.95
C MET A 21 11.86 1.40 19.74
N LEU A 22 12.34 1.26 18.50
CA LEU A 22 13.56 0.50 18.21
C LEU A 22 14.80 1.03 18.97
N ILE A 23 14.91 2.35 19.12
CA ILE A 23 16.03 3.00 19.82
C ILE A 23 15.92 2.80 21.34
N PHE A 24 14.70 2.87 21.88
CA PHE A 24 14.45 2.87 23.33
C PHE A 24 14.12 1.49 23.92
N VAL A 25 13.94 0.46 23.09
CA VAL A 25 13.67 -0.91 23.57
C VAL A 25 14.86 -1.43 24.38
N ASP A 26 14.56 -1.88 25.60
CA ASP A 26 15.49 -2.64 26.40
C ASP A 26 15.63 -4.05 25.80
N ARG A 27 16.85 -4.42 25.43
CA ARG A 27 17.15 -5.71 24.78
C ARG A 27 17.29 -6.85 25.78
N GLU A 28 17.47 -6.55 27.05
CA GLU A 28 17.53 -7.56 28.10
C GLU A 28 16.12 -8.03 28.49
N ASP A 29 15.11 -7.16 28.31
CA ASP A 29 13.70 -7.48 28.50
C ASP A 29 13.11 -8.20 27.27
N LYS A 30 13.02 -9.53 27.38
CA LYS A 30 12.44 -10.39 26.34
C LYS A 30 10.99 -10.04 26.00
N VAL A 31 10.20 -9.53 26.95
CA VAL A 31 8.80 -9.17 26.74
C VAL A 31 8.71 -7.92 25.87
N GLN A 32 9.55 -6.92 26.13
CA GLN A 32 9.62 -5.71 25.30
C GLN A 32 10.08 -6.02 23.88
N VAL A 33 11.13 -6.82 23.73
CA VAL A 33 11.64 -7.23 22.41
C VAL A 33 10.57 -8.01 21.62
N PHE A 34 9.90 -8.97 22.27
CA PHE A 34 8.83 -9.74 21.64
C PHE A 34 7.66 -8.85 21.20
N SER A 35 7.23 -7.94 22.08
CA SER A 35 6.12 -7.03 21.81
C SER A 35 6.45 -6.09 20.64
N PHE A 36 7.68 -5.57 20.59
CA PHE A 36 8.15 -4.74 19.49
C PHE A 36 8.15 -5.51 18.16
N LEU A 37 8.70 -6.73 18.14
CA LEU A 37 8.71 -7.56 16.93
C LEU A 37 7.30 -7.88 16.47
N PHE A 38 6.40 -8.24 17.38
CA PHE A 38 5.00 -8.50 17.06
C PHE A 38 4.32 -7.28 16.42
N LEU A 39 4.51 -6.08 16.99
CA LEU A 39 4.02 -4.82 16.44
C LEU A 39 4.60 -4.52 15.05
N LEU A 40 5.90 -4.76 14.86
CA LEU A 40 6.57 -4.56 13.58
C LEU A 40 6.00 -5.48 12.49
N PHE A 41 5.81 -6.76 12.79
CA PHE A 41 5.26 -7.73 11.84
C PHE A 41 3.80 -7.43 11.52
N THR A 42 2.97 -7.14 12.52
CA THR A 42 1.57 -6.78 12.29
C THR A 42 1.43 -5.53 11.43
N TYR A 43 2.23 -4.49 11.69
CA TYR A 43 2.28 -3.29 10.84
C TYR A 43 2.67 -3.63 9.39
N THR A 44 3.69 -4.46 9.22
CA THR A 44 4.15 -4.90 7.89
C THR A 44 3.06 -5.64 7.13
N ILE A 45 2.33 -6.56 7.79
CA ILE A 45 1.21 -7.30 7.19
C ILE A 45 0.11 -6.34 6.74
N ILE A 46 -0.23 -5.32 7.53
CA ILE A 46 -1.23 -4.31 7.16
C ILE A 46 -0.78 -3.55 5.91
N LEU A 47 0.49 -3.18 5.85
CA LEU A 47 1.06 -2.42 4.73
C LEU A 47 1.06 -3.23 3.43
N VAL A 48 1.47 -4.50 3.50
CA VAL A 48 1.41 -5.45 2.38
C VAL A 48 -0.05 -5.71 1.98
N SER A 49 -0.96 -5.91 2.92
CA SER A 49 -2.39 -6.12 2.60
C SER A 49 -2.97 -4.93 1.84
N ARG A 50 -2.60 -3.70 2.22
CA ARG A 50 -2.99 -2.49 1.50
C ARG A 50 -2.44 -2.44 0.09
N ILE A 51 -1.18 -2.81 -0.10
CA ILE A 51 -0.56 -2.80 -1.43
C ILE A 51 -1.18 -3.87 -2.35
N LEU A 52 -1.47 -5.05 -1.80
CA LEU A 52 -2.16 -6.11 -2.52
C LEU A 52 -3.59 -5.72 -2.87
N TYR A 53 -4.31 -5.04 -1.97
CA TYR A 53 -5.63 -4.50 -2.25
C TYR A 53 -5.58 -3.48 -3.40
N ALA A 54 -4.67 -2.52 -3.34
CA ALA A 54 -4.49 -1.54 -4.42
C ALA A 54 -4.13 -2.21 -5.75
N LYS A 55 -3.24 -3.22 -5.73
CA LYS A 55 -2.91 -4.02 -6.91
C LYS A 55 -4.12 -4.78 -7.47
N LYS A 56 -4.95 -5.36 -6.60
CA LYS A 56 -6.16 -6.08 -7.00
C LYS A 56 -7.21 -5.14 -7.60
N VAL A 57 -7.40 -3.97 -7.01
CA VAL A 57 -8.29 -2.92 -7.54
C VAL A 57 -7.81 -2.45 -8.90
N TRP A 58 -6.51 -2.14 -9.02
CA TRP A 58 -5.90 -1.76 -10.30
C TRP A 58 -6.08 -2.86 -11.36
N HIS A 59 -5.84 -4.13 -11.02
CA HIS A 59 -6.10 -5.22 -11.96
C HIS A 59 -7.59 -5.36 -12.32
N LYS A 60 -8.51 -5.10 -11.40
CA LYS A 60 -9.94 -5.16 -11.68
C LYS A 60 -10.36 -4.05 -12.64
N GLU A 61 -9.92 -2.81 -12.41
CA GLU A 61 -10.26 -1.65 -13.24
C GLU A 61 -9.69 -1.74 -14.67
N PHE A 62 -8.48 -2.29 -14.82
CA PHE A 62 -7.82 -2.39 -16.12
C PHE A 62 -8.13 -3.70 -16.88
N ASN A 63 -8.68 -4.71 -16.22
CA ASN A 63 -9.11 -5.98 -16.82
C ASN A 63 -10.64 -6.05 -17.02
N ASP A 64 -11.37 -5.00 -16.68
CA ASP A 64 -12.80 -4.88 -16.99
C ASP A 64 -12.97 -4.56 -18.48
N GLU A 65 -13.86 -5.28 -19.18
CA GLU A 65 -14.09 -5.15 -20.63
C GLU A 65 -14.50 -3.72 -21.07
N ASN A 66 -14.87 -2.88 -20.12
CA ASN A 66 -15.18 -1.47 -20.31
C ASN A 66 -13.93 -0.60 -20.53
N TYR A 67 -12.78 -0.94 -19.95
CA TYR A 67 -11.52 -0.19 -20.16
C TYR A 67 -10.98 -0.38 -21.58
N ALA A 68 -11.23 -1.55 -22.19
CA ALA A 68 -10.91 -1.85 -23.58
C ALA A 68 -11.81 -1.12 -24.60
N LYS A 69 -12.94 -0.54 -24.15
CA LYS A 69 -13.88 0.24 -24.97
C LYS A 69 -13.72 1.75 -24.80
N ASP A 70 -12.84 2.20 -23.91
CA ASP A 70 -12.60 3.63 -23.71
C ASP A 70 -11.96 4.25 -24.98
N GLU A 71 -12.62 5.27 -25.51
CA GLU A 71 -12.25 5.93 -26.77
C GLU A 71 -10.82 6.49 -26.73
N SER A 72 -10.36 6.92 -25.55
CA SER A 72 -9.03 7.48 -25.36
C SER A 72 -7.93 6.41 -25.45
N ILE A 73 -8.18 5.23 -24.89
CA ILE A 73 -7.28 4.06 -24.93
C ILE A 73 -7.23 3.48 -26.34
N LEU A 74 -8.37 3.43 -27.05
CA LEU A 74 -8.44 2.97 -28.43
C LEU A 74 -7.64 3.89 -29.37
N LYS A 75 -7.79 5.21 -29.24
CA LYS A 75 -7.01 6.21 -29.99
C LYS A 75 -5.52 6.08 -29.73
N MET A 76 -5.12 5.81 -28.48
CA MET A 76 -3.72 5.65 -28.13
C MET A 76 -3.12 4.37 -28.75
N LYS A 77 -3.89 3.26 -28.77
CA LYS A 77 -3.50 2.01 -29.45
C LYS A 77 -3.37 2.18 -30.96
N ASP A 78 -4.29 2.92 -31.58
CA ASP A 78 -4.24 3.22 -33.02
C ASP A 78 -3.05 4.11 -33.38
N LEU A 79 -2.71 5.09 -32.55
CA LEU A 79 -1.52 5.92 -32.74
C LEU A 79 -0.24 5.07 -32.69
N ILE A 80 -0.09 4.20 -31.69
CA ILE A 80 1.07 3.31 -31.58
C ILE A 80 1.21 2.44 -32.84
N LYS A 81 0.12 1.85 -33.31
CA LYS A 81 0.10 1.00 -34.51
C LYS A 81 0.46 1.74 -35.80
N LYS A 82 0.20 3.06 -35.84
CA LYS A 82 0.54 3.94 -36.97
C LYS A 82 2.00 4.36 -36.98
N PHE A 83 2.65 4.42 -35.82
CA PHE A 83 4.09 4.73 -35.69
C PHE A 83 4.99 3.50 -35.77
N ASP A 84 4.44 2.29 -35.57
CA ASP A 84 5.15 1.01 -35.67
C ASP A 84 5.23 0.48 -37.13
N LYS A 85 4.86 1.30 -38.11
CA LYS A 85 4.86 1.00 -39.55
C LYS A 85 5.60 2.12 -40.29
#